data_AF-A0A9D7DV77-F1
#
_entry.id   AF-A0A9D7DV77-F1
#
_cell.length_a   1.000
_cell.length_b   1.000
_cell.length_c   1.000
_cell.angle_alpha   90.00
_cell.angle_beta   90.00
_cell.angle_gamma   90.00
#
_symmetry.space_group_name_H-M   'P 1'
#
loop_
_entity.id
_entity.type
_entity.pdbx_description
1 polymer ?
#
loop_
_entity_poly.entity_id
_entity_poly.type
_entity_poly.pdbx_seq_one_letter_code
_entity_poly.pdbx_strand_id
1 'polypeptide(L)'
;MENQNVLPIRKAAEEIGIPDLETLRKAAKKFGALIIVAGLEYVDRARFEDGVKNEVQAKAEQAERRAKTKGTIGRSIGLLRARIERAPGLIAAKEGIISAVRKQVDEAENAYEKKRAKKTLKDLENGLKKQKANLEKDQADLDKILNEEDED
;
A
#
# COMPACT_ATOMS: atom_id res chain seq x y z
N MET A 1 21.00 34.42 31.98
CA MET A 1 19.63 33.99 31.68
C MET A 1 19.40 32.71 32.46
N GLU A 2 18.51 32.74 33.45
CA GLU A 2 18.21 31.59 34.29
C GLU A 2 17.63 30.44 33.44
N ASN A 3 18.19 29.23 33.59
CA ASN A 3 17.64 28.01 32.99
C ASN A 3 16.32 27.63 33.70
N GLN A 4 15.23 28.35 33.41
CA GLN A 4 13.90 28.12 34.00
C GLN A 4 13.17 26.88 33.44
N ASN A 5 13.79 26.13 32.53
CA ASN A 5 13.14 24.99 31.86
C ASN A 5 13.42 23.63 32.52
N VAL A 6 14.30 23.56 33.52
CA VAL A 6 14.64 22.31 34.23
C VAL A 6 13.97 22.32 35.59
N LEU A 7 12.97 21.44 35.77
CA LEU A 7 12.15 21.38 36.98
C LEU A 7 12.33 20.05 37.70
N PRO A 8 12.26 20.00 39.05
CA PRO A 8 12.13 18.74 39.77
C PRO A 8 10.94 17.94 39.24
N ILE A 9 11.08 16.61 39.12
CA ILE A 9 10.09 15.74 38.46
C ILE A 9 8.66 15.91 38.99
N ARG A 10 8.48 16.21 40.30
CA ARG A 10 7.16 16.47 40.90
C ARG A 10 6.53 17.78 40.41
N LYS A 11 7.32 18.85 40.28
CA LYS A 11 6.83 20.13 39.73
C LYS A 11 6.57 20.01 38.24
N ALA A 12 7.42 19.29 37.51
CA ALA A 12 7.19 19.00 36.10
C ALA A 12 5.90 18.20 35.88
N ALA A 13 5.59 17.23 36.75
CA ALA A 13 4.35 16.45 36.70
C ALA A 13 3.10 17.32 36.88
N GLU A 14 3.14 18.29 37.80
CA GLU A 14 2.06 19.25 38.00
C GLU A 14 1.89 20.19 36.80
N GLU A 15 2.99 20.74 36.27
CA GLU A 15 2.93 21.70 35.15
C GLU A 15 2.59 21.06 33.80
N ILE A 16 3.06 19.84 33.55
CA ILE A 16 2.79 19.08 32.32
C ILE A 16 1.43 18.37 32.43
N GLY A 17 0.87 18.24 33.63
CA GLY A 17 -0.41 17.58 33.87
C GLY A 17 -0.34 16.04 33.81
N ILE A 18 0.81 15.45 34.12
CA ILE A 18 1.01 13.99 34.18
C ILE A 18 1.23 13.60 35.65
N PRO A 19 0.16 13.26 36.40
CA PRO A 19 0.26 13.01 37.84
C PRO A 19 1.02 11.72 38.17
N ASP A 20 1.11 10.77 37.24
CA ASP A 20 1.91 9.57 37.42
C ASP A 20 3.39 9.84 37.09
N LEU A 21 4.20 9.88 38.15
CA LEU A 21 5.64 10.14 38.05
C LEU A 21 6.38 9.04 37.29
N GLU A 22 5.89 7.80 37.31
CA GLU A 22 6.55 6.71 36.59
C GLU A 22 6.37 6.86 35.07
N THR A 23 5.15 7.18 34.63
CA THR A 23 4.84 7.52 33.24
C THR A 23 5.62 8.75 32.78
N LEU A 24 5.66 9.82 33.58
CA LEU A 24 6.46 11.00 33.25
C LEU A 24 7.95 10.67 33.14
N ARG A 25 8.50 9.88 34.07
CA ARG A 25 9.91 9.46 34.04
C ARG A 25 10.23 8.66 32.78
N LYS A 26 9.37 7.70 32.41
CA LYS A 26 9.55 6.89 31.20
C LYS A 26 9.50 7.75 29.94
N ALA A 27 8.52 8.65 29.84
CA ALA A 27 8.38 9.57 28.72
C ALA A 27 9.56 10.56 28.63
N ALA A 28 9.96 11.18 29.76
CA ALA A 28 11.09 12.09 29.80
C ALA A 28 12.41 11.40 29.45
N LYS A 29 12.60 10.16 29.89
CA LYS A 29 13.76 9.34 29.49
C LYS A 29 13.74 9.05 27.98
N LYS A 30 12.57 8.69 27.42
CA LYS A 30 12.39 8.43 25.99
C LYS A 30 12.75 9.65 25.14
N PHE A 31 12.38 10.85 25.58
CA PHE A 31 12.64 12.10 24.86
C PHE A 31 14.00 12.76 25.20
N GLY A 32 14.85 12.12 26.01
CA GLY A 32 16.14 12.71 26.42
C GLY A 32 16.00 13.97 27.29
N ALA A 33 14.86 14.10 27.96
CA ALA A 33 14.50 15.23 28.83
C ALA A 33 14.72 14.94 30.33
N LEU A 34 15.01 13.69 30.71
CA LEU A 34 15.31 13.32 32.09
C LEU A 34 16.77 13.64 32.45
N ILE A 35 16.97 14.40 33.52
CA ILE A 35 18.28 14.79 34.05
C ILE A 35 18.36 14.30 35.51
N ILE A 36 19.45 13.62 35.87
CA ILE A 36 19.67 13.12 37.24
C ILE A 36 20.90 13.82 37.83
N VAL A 37 20.73 14.54 38.93
CA VAL A 37 21.80 15.24 39.64
C VAL A 37 21.77 14.81 41.11
N ALA A 38 22.87 14.24 41.60
CA ALA A 38 23.00 13.78 42.99
C ALA A 38 21.83 12.89 43.48
N GLY A 39 21.29 12.04 42.59
CA GLY A 39 20.16 11.15 42.88
C GLY A 39 18.78 11.81 42.82
N LEU A 40 18.70 13.10 42.54
CA LEU A 40 17.45 13.83 42.33
C LEU A 40 17.12 13.91 40.84
N GLU A 41 15.85 13.67 40.51
CA GLU A 41 15.34 13.65 39.13
C GLU A 41 14.73 14.99 38.75
N TYR A 42 15.18 15.50 37.61
CA TYR A 42 14.72 16.72 36.99
C TYR A 42 14.27 16.44 35.56
N VAL A 43 13.33 17.25 35.06
CA VAL A 43 12.83 17.19 33.70
C VAL A 43 13.11 18.52 33.03
N ASP A 44 13.80 18.47 31.89
CA ASP A 44 13.87 19.57 30.94
C ASP A 44 12.55 19.64 30.18
N ARG A 45 11.70 20.59 30.58
CA ARG A 45 10.37 20.77 30.04
C ARG A 45 10.39 21.10 28.55
N ALA A 46 11.32 21.93 28.10
CA ALA A 46 11.41 22.31 26.70
C ALA A 46 11.70 21.09 25.82
N ARG A 47 12.69 20.27 26.23
CA ARG A 47 12.99 19.01 25.52
C ARG A 47 11.84 18.01 25.57
N PHE A 48 11.11 17.96 26.67
CA PHE A 48 9.95 17.09 26.80
C PHE A 48 8.83 17.51 25.84
N GLU A 49 8.47 18.79 25.82
CA GLU A 49 7.45 19.34 24.93
C GLU A 49 7.83 19.19 23.45
N ASP A 50 9.10 19.42 23.10
CA ASP A 50 9.61 19.22 21.74
C ASP A 50 9.56 17.73 21.34
N GLY A 51 9.92 16.83 22.26
CA GLY A 51 9.82 15.38 22.05
C GLY A 51 8.38 14.92 21.80
N VAL A 52 7.43 15.42 22.59
CA VAL A 52 6.00 15.13 22.43
C VAL A 52 5.47 15.67 21.09
N LYS A 53 5.80 16.93 20.74
CA LYS A 53 5.39 17.53 19.46
C LYS A 53 5.90 16.72 18.27
N ASN A 54 7.17 16.33 18.29
CA ASN A 54 7.77 15.51 17.24
C ASN A 54 7.10 14.14 17.13
N GLU A 55 6.75 13.50 18.24
CA GLU A 55 6.06 12.22 18.21
C GLU A 55 4.63 12.33 17.67
N VAL A 56 3.89 13.38 18.05
CA VAL A 56 2.55 13.65 17.52
C VAL A 56 2.60 13.94 16.02
N GLN A 57 3.55 14.75 15.57
CA GLN A 57 3.75 15.05 14.16
C GLN A 57 4.11 13.77 13.37
N ALA A 58 5.06 12.98 13.84
CA ALA A 58 5.43 11.72 13.19
C ALA A 58 4.25 10.74 13.10
N LYS A 59 3.41 10.64 14.14
CA LYS A 59 2.19 9.84 14.13
C LYS A 59 1.15 10.36 13.13
N ALA A 60 0.97 11.67 13.05
CA ALA A 60 0.06 12.30 12.09
C ALA A 60 0.53 12.05 10.64
N GLU A 61 1.82 12.23 10.37
CA GLU A 61 2.42 11.92 9.06
C GLU A 61 2.29 10.45 8.71
N GLN A 62 2.46 9.54 9.68
CA GLN A 62 2.29 8.11 9.48
C GLN A 62 0.83 7.74 9.18
N ALA A 63 -0.15 8.36 9.86
CA ALA A 63 -1.57 8.17 9.61
C ALA A 63 -1.96 8.68 8.22
N GLU A 64 -1.46 9.84 7.80
CA GLU A 64 -1.70 10.40 6.47
C GLU A 64 -1.10 9.51 5.37
N ARG A 65 0.12 9.00 5.56
CA ARG A 65 0.75 8.04 4.64
C ARG A 65 -0.08 6.75 4.52
N ARG A 66 -0.54 6.19 5.64
CA ARG A 66 -1.41 5.00 5.66
C ARG A 66 -2.73 5.24 4.92
N ALA A 67 -3.35 6.40 5.11
CA ALA A 67 -4.60 6.75 4.43
C ALA A 67 -4.42 6.85 2.90
N LYS A 68 -3.33 7.47 2.43
CA LYS A 68 -3.00 7.55 0.99
C LYS A 68 -2.73 6.17 0.38
N THR A 69 -2.02 5.31 1.10
CA THR A 69 -1.75 3.93 0.66
C THR A 69 -3.05 3.12 0.55
N LYS A 70 -3.92 3.15 1.58
CA LYS A 70 -5.23 2.45 1.54
C LYS A 70 -6.12 2.91 0.39
N GLY A 71 -6.19 4.22 0.12
CA GLY A 71 -6.94 4.75 -1.03
C GLY A 71 -6.40 4.27 -2.39
N THR A 72 -5.08 4.07 -2.50
CA THR A 72 -4.43 3.57 -3.71
C THR A 72 -4.65 2.07 -3.90
N ILE A 73 -4.65 1.29 -2.81
CA ILE A 73 -4.94 -0.15 -2.81
C ILE A 73 -6.39 -0.39 -3.23
N GLY A 74 -7.37 0.30 -2.62
CA GLY A 74 -8.78 0.14 -2.98
C GLY A 74 -9.06 0.47 -4.45
N ARG A 75 -8.39 1.49 -5.01
CA ARG A 75 -8.48 1.81 -6.44
C ARG A 75 -7.86 0.72 -7.31
N SER A 76 -6.76 0.12 -6.88
CA SER A 76 -6.08 -0.97 -7.59
C SER A 76 -6.93 -2.25 -7.60
N ILE A 77 -7.54 -2.61 -6.46
CA ILE A 77 -8.49 -3.73 -6.35
C ILE A 77 -9.68 -3.55 -7.28
N GLY A 78 -10.30 -2.35 -7.28
CA GLY A 78 -11.43 -2.06 -8.16
C GLY A 78 -11.10 -2.24 -9.64
N LEU A 79 -9.90 -1.81 -10.06
CA LEU A 79 -9.43 -1.98 -11.43
C LEU A 79 -9.11 -3.44 -11.77
N LEU A 80 -8.56 -4.22 -10.84
CA LEU A 80 -8.32 -5.65 -11.03
C LEU A 80 -9.63 -6.42 -11.17
N ARG A 81 -10.58 -6.21 -10.26
CA ARG A 81 -11.91 -6.85 -10.31
C ARG A 81 -12.63 -6.56 -11.63
N ALA A 82 -12.65 -5.29 -12.06
CA ALA A 82 -13.27 -4.91 -13.33
C ALA A 82 -12.61 -5.57 -14.56
N ARG A 83 -11.28 -5.76 -14.54
CA ARG A 83 -10.56 -6.46 -15.61
C ARG A 83 -10.87 -7.95 -15.62
N ILE A 84 -10.85 -8.58 -14.45
CA ILE A 84 -11.18 -10.01 -14.27
C ILE A 84 -12.61 -10.29 -14.73
N GLU A 85 -13.57 -9.46 -14.33
CA GLU A 85 -14.98 -9.60 -14.70
C GLU A 85 -15.21 -9.52 -16.21
N ARG A 86 -14.51 -8.63 -16.91
CA ARG A 86 -14.65 -8.44 -18.37
C ARG A 86 -13.88 -9.46 -19.19
N ALA A 87 -12.83 -10.07 -18.64
CA ALA A 87 -11.93 -10.95 -19.38
C ALA A 87 -12.62 -12.17 -20.03
N PRO A 88 -13.54 -12.90 -19.37
CA PRO A 88 -14.25 -14.03 -19.99
C PRO A 88 -14.98 -13.66 -21.29
N GLY A 89 -15.69 -12.53 -21.30
CA GLY A 89 -16.40 -12.05 -22.49
C GLY A 89 -15.46 -11.72 -23.65
N LEU A 90 -14.32 -11.09 -23.35
CA LEU A 90 -13.31 -10.77 -24.36
C LEU A 90 -12.57 -12.02 -24.88
N ILE A 91 -12.34 -13.01 -24.01
CA ILE A 91 -11.77 -14.31 -24.38
C ILE A 91 -12.72 -15.04 -25.33
N ALA A 92 -14.00 -15.14 -24.96
CA ALA A 92 -15.02 -15.79 -25.77
C ALA A 92 -15.18 -15.12 -27.14
N ALA A 93 -15.20 -13.78 -27.19
CA ALA A 93 -15.24 -13.04 -28.45
C ALA A 93 -14.04 -13.36 -29.34
N LYS A 94 -12.82 -13.39 -28.77
CA LYS A 94 -11.59 -13.70 -29.52
C LYS A 94 -11.55 -15.15 -29.98
N GLU A 95 -12.04 -16.10 -29.18
CA GLU A 95 -12.21 -17.50 -29.57
C GLU A 95 -13.20 -17.66 -30.74
N GLY A 96 -14.29 -16.90 -30.73
CA GLY A 96 -15.22 -16.82 -31.87
C GLY A 96 -14.55 -16.30 -33.15
N ILE A 97 -13.77 -15.24 -33.06
CA ILE A 97 -12.99 -14.71 -34.21
C ILE A 97 -11.98 -15.74 -34.71
N ILE A 98 -11.26 -16.41 -33.81
CA ILE A 98 -10.32 -17.49 -34.17
C ILE A 98 -11.02 -18.60 -34.93
N SER A 99 -12.21 -19.02 -34.47
CA SER A 99 -13.01 -20.04 -35.16
C SER A 99 -13.39 -19.60 -36.57
N ALA A 100 -13.84 -18.35 -36.74
CA ALA A 100 -14.18 -17.80 -38.06
C ALA A 100 -12.96 -17.72 -38.99
N VAL A 101 -11.80 -17.26 -38.50
CA VAL A 101 -10.56 -17.18 -39.28
C VAL A 101 -10.03 -18.57 -39.63
N ARG A 102 -10.19 -19.57 -38.77
CA ARG A 102 -9.86 -20.97 -39.10
C ARG A 102 -10.67 -21.46 -40.31
N LYS A 103 -11.98 -21.22 -40.34
CA LYS A 103 -12.81 -21.55 -41.50
C LYS A 103 -12.32 -20.85 -42.77
N GLN A 104 -11.94 -19.57 -42.68
CA GLN A 104 -11.36 -18.83 -43.81
C GLN A 104 -10.03 -19.44 -44.30
N VAL A 105 -9.20 -20.01 -43.42
CA VAL A 105 -7.97 -20.71 -43.81
C VAL A 105 -8.28 -21.99 -44.58
N ASP A 106 -9.33 -22.70 -44.18
CA ASP A 106 -9.74 -23.98 -44.77
C ASP A 106 -10.44 -23.76 -46.13
N GLU A 107 -11.26 -22.72 -46.24
CA GLU A 107 -12.01 -22.33 -47.44
C GLU A 107 -11.19 -21.52 -48.47
N ALA A 108 -9.98 -21.06 -48.12
CA ALA A 108 -9.14 -20.26 -49.01
C ALA A 108 -8.66 -21.08 -50.24
N GLU A 109 -9.09 -20.65 -51.42
CA GLU A 109 -8.75 -21.30 -52.71
C GLU A 109 -7.34 -20.93 -53.20
N ASN A 110 -6.85 -19.73 -52.86
CA ASN A 110 -5.52 -19.26 -53.26
C ASN A 110 -4.48 -19.35 -52.12
N ALA A 111 -3.27 -19.80 -52.46
CA ALA A 111 -2.11 -19.86 -51.57
C ALA A 111 -1.80 -18.52 -50.87
N TYR A 112 -2.01 -17.38 -51.54
CA TYR A 112 -1.80 -16.06 -50.94
C TYR A 112 -2.79 -15.77 -49.80
N GLU A 113 -4.08 -16.00 -50.05
CA GLU A 113 -5.15 -15.78 -49.07
C GLU A 113 -5.00 -16.72 -47.88
N LYS A 114 -4.68 -17.98 -48.16
CA LYS A 114 -4.38 -18.99 -47.14
C LYS A 114 -3.19 -18.58 -46.26
N LYS A 115 -2.12 -18.02 -46.84
CA LYS A 115 -0.96 -17.53 -46.08
C LYS A 115 -1.31 -16.33 -45.21
N ARG A 116 -2.09 -15.38 -45.73
CA ARG A 116 -2.55 -14.21 -44.97
C ARG A 116 -3.44 -14.63 -43.80
N ALA A 117 -4.43 -15.49 -44.05
CA ALA A 117 -5.34 -16.00 -43.03
C ALA A 117 -4.60 -16.79 -41.94
N LYS A 118 -3.61 -17.63 -42.32
CA LYS A 118 -2.73 -18.34 -41.35
C LYS A 118 -1.93 -17.39 -40.46
N LYS A 119 -1.43 -16.28 -41.01
CA LYS A 119 -0.72 -15.27 -40.21
C LYS A 119 -1.67 -14.62 -39.20
N THR A 120 -2.83 -14.17 -39.67
CA THR A 120 -3.87 -13.59 -38.80
C THR A 120 -4.31 -14.55 -37.70
N LEU A 121 -4.50 -15.83 -38.04
CA LEU A 121 -4.84 -16.88 -37.08
C LEU A 121 -3.78 -17.00 -35.98
N LYS A 122 -2.50 -17.07 -36.37
CA LYS A 122 -1.38 -17.16 -35.41
C LYS A 122 -1.31 -15.93 -34.50
N ASP A 123 -1.53 -14.73 -35.05
CA ASP A 123 -1.52 -13.49 -34.27
C ASP A 123 -2.68 -13.46 -33.26
N LEU A 124 -3.87 -13.93 -33.66
CA LEU A 124 -5.03 -14.06 -32.78
C LEU A 124 -4.81 -15.10 -31.68
N GLU A 125 -4.25 -16.27 -32.00
CA GLU A 125 -3.92 -17.33 -31.03
C GLU A 125 -2.88 -16.85 -30.00
N ASN A 126 -1.82 -16.17 -30.46
CA ASN A 126 -0.85 -15.53 -29.58
C ASN A 126 -1.49 -14.46 -28.69
N GLY A 127 -2.38 -13.65 -29.28
CA GLY A 127 -3.15 -12.65 -28.56
C GLY A 127 -4.10 -13.25 -27.53
N LEU A 128 -4.69 -14.41 -27.80
CA LEU A 128 -5.57 -15.13 -26.87
C LEU A 128 -4.75 -15.69 -25.70
N LYS A 129 -3.60 -16.31 -25.99
CA LYS A 129 -2.69 -16.83 -24.97
C LYS A 129 -2.24 -15.73 -24.00
N LYS A 130 -1.82 -14.57 -24.52
CA LYS A 130 -1.47 -13.40 -23.70
C LYS A 130 -2.63 -12.93 -22.83
N GLN A 131 -3.84 -12.94 -23.39
CA GLN A 131 -5.03 -12.49 -22.67
C GLN A 131 -5.43 -13.43 -21.53
N LYS A 132 -5.30 -14.75 -21.72
CA LYS A 132 -5.47 -15.74 -20.65
C LYS A 132 -4.41 -15.59 -19.56
N ALA A 133 -3.15 -15.41 -19.94
CA ALA A 133 -2.05 -15.17 -19.00
C ALA A 133 -2.25 -13.87 -18.19
N ASN A 134 -2.75 -12.81 -18.81
CA ASN A 134 -3.07 -11.57 -18.11
C ASN A 134 -4.21 -11.74 -17.11
N LEU A 135 -5.23 -12.54 -17.43
CA LEU A 135 -6.32 -12.86 -16.50
C LEU A 135 -5.80 -13.61 -15.28
N GLU A 136 -4.99 -14.64 -15.50
CA GLU A 136 -4.36 -15.41 -14.42
C GLU A 136 -3.48 -14.52 -13.53
N LYS A 137 -2.68 -13.63 -14.15
CA LYS A 137 -1.88 -12.65 -13.42
C LYS A 137 -2.75 -11.68 -12.62
N ASP A 138 -3.79 -11.12 -13.21
CA ASP A 138 -4.68 -10.17 -12.53
C ASP A 138 -5.41 -10.85 -11.36
N GLN A 139 -5.75 -12.14 -11.47
CA GLN A 139 -6.28 -12.96 -10.37
C GLN A 139 -5.24 -13.15 -9.25
N ALA A 140 -4.02 -13.55 -9.59
CA ALA A 140 -2.95 -13.72 -8.62
C ALA A 140 -2.58 -12.42 -7.89
N ASP A 141 -2.55 -11.30 -8.63
CA ASP A 141 -2.30 -9.96 -8.06
C ASP A 141 -3.45 -9.56 -7.11
N LEU A 142 -4.70 -9.87 -7.46
CA LEU A 142 -5.85 -9.61 -6.59
C LEU A 142 -5.79 -10.47 -5.32
N ASP A 143 -5.55 -11.77 -5.45
CA ASP A 143 -5.45 -12.69 -4.32
C ASP A 143 -4.32 -12.29 -3.38
N LYS A 144 -3.17 -11.88 -3.92
CA LYS A 144 -2.04 -11.37 -3.11
C LYS A 144 -2.44 -10.14 -2.30
N ILE A 145 -3.10 -9.16 -2.93
CA ILE A 145 -3.52 -7.95 -2.23
C ILE A 145 -4.54 -8.29 -1.13
N LEU A 146 -5.50 -9.18 -1.40
CA LEU A 146 -6.51 -9.56 -0.41
C LEU A 146 -5.90 -10.33 0.77
N ASN A 147 -4.96 -11.24 0.53
CA ASN A 147 -4.28 -11.97 1.60
C ASN A 147 -3.34 -11.06 2.42
N GLU A 148 -2.70 -10.06 1.81
CA GLU A 148 -1.92 -9.06 2.54
C GLU A 148 -2.81 -8.15 3.42
N GLU A 149 -4.08 -7.93 3.07
CA GLU A 149 -5.03 -7.17 3.89
C GLU A 149 -5.59 -7.96 5.10
N ASP A 150 -5.55 -9.30 5.07
CA ASP A 150 -6.01 -10.15 6.18
C ASP A 150 -4.93 -10.38 7.26
N GLU A 151 -3.66 -10.09 6.96
CA GLU A 151 -2.52 -10.27 7.88
C GLU A 151 -2.09 -8.99 8.63
N ASP A 152 -2.61 -7.80 8.27
CA ASP A 152 -2.30 -6.47 8.84
C ASP A 152 -3.40 -5.93 9.81
#